data_AF-A0AB40BHY7-F1
#
_entry.id   AF-A0AB40BHY7-F1
#
_cell.length_a   1.000
_cell.length_b   1.000
_cell.length_c   1.000
_cell.angle_alpha   90.00
_cell.angle_beta   90.00
_cell.angle_gamma   90.00
#
_symmetry.space_group_name_H-M   'P 1'
#
loop_
_entity.id
_entity.type
_entity.pdbx_description
1 polymer ?
#
loop_
_entity_poly.entity_id
_entity_poly.type
_entity_poly.pdbx_seq_one_letter_code
_entity_poly.pdbx_strand_id
1 'polypeptide(L)'
;MIGSLLYLTASRLDISFSVGVCARYQATPKESHLKAVKRIIRYVHGTTEYGIWYSKDSNSHIVGYSDAYWAGNIDDRKSTSGGCFYLGNNLVTWYSKKQSSISLSTAEAEYIAVESCCTQLLWMKQMLEDYGLQQGLLTIFCDNKSAIDISKNPVQHSRTKHIDLRYHFI
;
A
#
# COMPACT_ATOMS: atom_id res chain seq x y z
N MET A 1 17.28 -7.51 14.25
CA MET A 1 15.93 -7.16 14.74
C MET A 1 15.04 -6.65 13.62
N ILE A 2 15.34 -5.50 13.00
CA ILE A 2 14.48 -4.93 11.94
C ILE A 2 14.40 -5.85 10.71
N GLY A 3 15.51 -6.42 10.25
CA GLY A 3 15.49 -7.37 9.11
C GLY A 3 14.57 -8.57 9.32
N SER A 4 14.58 -9.16 10.52
CA SER A 4 13.67 -10.26 10.90
C SER A 4 12.21 -9.81 10.91
N LEU A 5 11.93 -8.59 11.38
CA LEU A 5 10.58 -8.03 11.33
C LEU A 5 10.14 -7.73 9.89
N LEU A 6 11.03 -7.23 9.04
CA LEU A 6 10.75 -7.02 7.61
C LEU A 6 10.40 -8.33 6.92
N TYR A 7 11.12 -9.42 7.22
CA TYR A 7 10.73 -10.75 6.73
C TYR A 7 9.33 -11.14 7.21
N LEU A 8 9.01 -10.91 8.49
CA LEU A 8 7.70 -11.22 9.05
C LEU A 8 6.56 -10.43 8.39
N THR A 9 6.81 -9.22 7.87
CA THR A 9 5.78 -8.43 7.17
C THR A 9 5.22 -9.13 5.93
N ALA A 10 5.88 -10.17 5.39
CA ALA A 10 5.37 -11.00 4.30
C ALA A 10 4.20 -11.91 4.70
N SER A 11 3.94 -12.09 6.00
CA SER A 11 2.79 -12.85 6.52
C SER A 11 1.94 -12.04 7.51
N ARG A 12 2.41 -10.85 7.90
CA ARG A 12 1.83 -9.99 8.93
C ARG A 12 1.67 -8.56 8.42
N LEU A 13 0.55 -8.33 7.72
CA LEU A 13 0.19 -7.00 7.20
C LEU A 13 0.12 -5.95 8.32
N ASP A 14 -0.45 -6.32 9.46
CA ASP A 14 -0.73 -5.49 10.64
C ASP A 14 0.50 -4.76 11.20
N ILE A 15 1.71 -5.30 11.02
CA ILE A 15 2.96 -4.67 11.49
C ILE A 15 3.70 -3.88 10.39
N SER A 16 3.26 -3.96 9.12
CA SER A 16 4.00 -3.44 7.96
C SER A 16 4.35 -1.96 8.08
N PHE A 17 3.39 -1.13 8.47
CA PHE A 17 3.61 0.30 8.67
C PHE A 17 4.64 0.57 9.78
N SER A 18 4.41 -0.01 10.96
CA SER A 18 5.25 0.20 12.14
C SER A 18 6.70 -0.23 11.93
N VAL A 19 6.90 -1.39 11.29
CA VAL A 19 8.21 -1.90 10.91
C VAL A 19 8.85 -0.99 9.86
N GLY A 20 8.09 -0.59 8.84
CA GLY A 20 8.54 0.31 7.78
C GLY A 20 8.99 1.68 8.30
N VAL A 21 8.33 2.23 9.32
CA VAL A 21 8.78 3.46 9.99
C VAL A 21 10.10 3.24 10.73
N CYS A 22 10.22 2.17 11.51
CA CYS A 22 11.45 1.86 12.25
C CYS A 22 12.65 1.62 11.32
N ALA A 23 12.42 0.97 10.17
CA ALA A 23 13.45 0.66 9.19
C ALA A 23 14.12 1.92 8.60
N ARG A 24 13.42 3.06 8.54
CA ARG A 24 13.96 4.32 8.01
C ARG A 24 15.14 4.85 8.83
N TYR A 25 15.15 4.58 10.13
CA TYR A 25 16.18 5.08 11.05
C TYR A 25 17.27 4.05 11.34
N GLN A 26 17.38 2.98 10.54
CA GLN A 26 18.36 1.93 10.76
C GLN A 26 19.82 2.41 10.65
N ALA A 27 20.08 3.47 9.87
CA ALA A 27 21.42 4.03 9.70
C ALA A 27 21.89 4.81 10.93
N THR A 28 20.97 5.44 11.67
CA THR A 28 21.27 6.23 12.87
C THR A 28 20.16 6.04 13.92
N PRO A 29 20.09 4.86 14.56
CA PRO A 29 19.02 4.53 15.50
C PRO A 29 19.16 5.30 16.82
N LYS A 30 18.02 5.68 17.41
CA LYS A 30 17.93 6.30 18.73
C LYS A 30 17.30 5.33 19.73
N GLU A 31 17.44 5.59 21.03
CA GLU A 31 16.83 4.78 22.08
C GLU A 31 15.29 4.70 21.95
N SER A 32 14.66 5.78 21.49
CA SER A 32 13.22 5.81 21.16
C SER A 32 12.85 4.78 20.09
N HIS A 33 13.67 4.64 19.04
CA HIS A 33 13.45 3.66 17.97
C HIS A 33 13.59 2.24 18.52
N LEU A 34 14.57 1.98 19.39
CA LEU A 34 14.71 0.67 20.04
C LEU A 34 13.49 0.33 20.91
N LYS A 35 12.95 1.30 21.65
CA LYS A 35 11.71 1.12 22.42
C LYS A 35 10.53 0.76 21.53
N ALA A 36 10.39 1.43 20.38
CA ALA A 36 9.35 1.13 19.39
C ALA A 36 9.50 -0.30 18.82
N VAL A 37 10.72 -0.70 18.40
CA VAL A 37 10.99 -2.05 17.89
C VAL A 37 10.69 -3.12 18.95
N LYS A 38 11.07 -2.90 20.21
CA LYS A 38 10.74 -3.81 21.32
C LYS A 38 9.22 -3.94 21.52
N ARG A 39 8.45 -2.86 21.33
CA ARG A 39 6.98 -2.90 21.39
C ARG A 39 6.40 -3.76 20.26
N ILE A 40 6.92 -3.62 19.03
CA ILE A 40 6.49 -4.45 17.89
C ILE A 40 6.76 -5.93 18.19
N ILE A 41 7.94 -6.27 18.71
CA ILE A 41 8.28 -7.66 19.05
C ILE A 41 7.35 -8.22 20.14
N ARG A 42 7.03 -7.44 21.19
CA ARG A 42 6.06 -7.86 22.21
C ARG A 42 4.66 -8.07 21.63
N TYR A 43 4.24 -7.21 20.70
CA TYR A 43 2.96 -7.36 20.02
C TYR A 43 2.91 -8.64 19.20
N VAL A 44 3.94 -8.92 18.40
CA VAL A 44 4.07 -10.17 17.64
C VAL A 44 4.04 -11.39 18.57
N HIS A 45 4.78 -11.34 19.68
CA HIS A 45 4.78 -12.42 20.67
C HIS A 45 3.41 -12.66 21.31
N GLY A 46 2.63 -11.61 21.55
CA GLY A 46 1.26 -11.74 22.08
C GLY A 46 0.21 -12.10 21.03
N THR A 47 0.57 -12.13 19.74
CA THR A 47 -0.34 -12.39 18.62
C THR A 47 0.23 -13.47 17.70
N THR A 48 0.86 -14.49 18.27
CA THR A 48 1.44 -15.61 17.50
C THR A 48 0.38 -16.40 16.72
N GLU A 49 -0.85 -16.42 17.21
CA GLU A 49 -1.99 -17.07 16.56
C GLU A 49 -2.56 -16.27 15.38
N TYR A 50 -2.10 -15.03 15.17
CA TYR A 50 -2.57 -14.22 14.04
C TYR A 50 -1.82 -14.62 12.77
N GLY A 51 -2.59 -14.88 11.71
CA GLY A 51 -2.06 -15.22 10.40
C GLY A 51 -3.07 -14.92 9.30
N ILE A 52 -2.66 -15.18 8.06
CA ILE A 52 -3.50 -15.04 6.88
C ILE A 52 -4.16 -16.38 6.60
N TRP A 53 -5.47 -16.35 6.46
CA TRP A 53 -6.25 -17.53 6.11
C TRP A 53 -6.49 -17.56 4.60
N TYR A 54 -6.11 -18.68 3.97
CA TYR A 54 -6.35 -18.95 2.56
C TYR A 54 -7.51 -19.93 2.42
N SER A 55 -8.58 -19.47 1.80
CA SER A 55 -9.73 -20.28 1.44
C SER A 55 -9.55 -20.90 0.05
N LYS A 56 -10.07 -22.11 -0.13
CA LYS A 56 -10.24 -22.69 -1.47
C LYS A 56 -11.49 -22.08 -2.10
N ASP A 57 -11.35 -20.88 -2.65
CA ASP A 57 -12.39 -20.21 -3.42
C ASP A 57 -12.21 -20.51 -4.92
N SER A 58 -13.33 -20.57 -5.65
CA SER A 58 -13.37 -20.79 -7.09
C SER A 58 -13.13 -19.53 -7.91
N ASN A 59 -13.24 -18.34 -7.30
CA ASN A 59 -12.99 -17.09 -8.00
C ASN A 59 -11.48 -16.79 -8.07
N SER A 60 -10.94 -16.66 -9.28
CA SER A 60 -9.55 -16.29 -9.54
C SER A 60 -9.40 -14.82 -9.98
N HIS A 61 -10.40 -13.97 -9.77
CA HIS A 61 -10.31 -12.56 -10.12
C HIS A 61 -9.46 -11.77 -9.12
N ILE A 62 -8.59 -10.91 -9.63
CA ILE A 62 -7.81 -10.00 -8.80
C ILE A 62 -8.53 -8.69 -8.51
N VAL A 63 -8.38 -8.23 -7.28
CA VAL A 63 -8.96 -6.98 -6.78
C VAL A 63 -7.91 -6.24 -5.95
N GLY A 64 -7.79 -4.92 -6.16
CA GLY A 64 -6.95 -4.04 -5.34
C GLY A 64 -7.78 -3.16 -4.42
N TYR A 65 -7.22 -2.83 -3.25
CA TYR A 65 -7.70 -1.82 -2.33
C TYR A 65 -6.58 -0.81 -2.11
N SER A 66 -6.89 0.47 -2.25
CA SER A 66 -5.96 1.58 -2.08
C SER A 66 -6.43 2.48 -0.95
N ASP A 67 -5.46 3.00 -0.19
CA ASP A 67 -5.66 3.97 0.89
C ASP A 67 -4.41 4.85 1.02
N ALA A 68 -4.55 6.10 1.48
CA ALA A 68 -3.43 6.99 1.73
C ALA A 68 -3.57 7.76 3.05
N TYR A 69 -2.58 7.57 3.93
CA TYR A 69 -2.45 8.39 5.13
C TYR A 69 -1.76 9.72 4.79
N TRP A 70 -2.55 10.77 4.55
CA TRP A 70 -2.07 12.10 4.16
C TRP A 70 -1.26 12.80 5.26
N ALA A 71 -0.11 13.39 4.87
CA ALA A 71 0.78 14.18 5.74
C ALA A 71 1.19 13.49 7.06
N GLY A 72 1.15 12.15 7.06
CA GLY A 72 1.30 11.34 8.25
C GLY A 72 2.70 11.28 8.83
N ASN A 73 3.73 11.56 8.02
CA ASN A 73 5.08 11.66 8.51
C ASN A 73 5.33 13.05 9.11
N ILE A 74 5.64 13.12 10.40
CA ILE A 74 5.88 14.39 11.10
C ILE A 74 7.17 15.07 10.59
N ASP A 75 8.17 14.29 10.18
CA ASP A 75 9.49 14.82 9.82
C ASP A 75 9.48 15.57 8.48
N ASP A 76 8.77 15.04 7.47
CA ASP A 76 8.78 15.60 6.11
C ASP A 76 7.40 15.79 5.49
N ARG A 77 6.32 15.56 6.25
CA ARG A 77 4.93 15.70 5.82
C ARG A 77 4.55 14.90 4.58
N LYS A 78 5.33 13.88 4.23
CA LYS A 78 4.97 12.96 3.15
C LYS A 78 3.90 11.99 3.61
N SER A 79 2.98 11.72 2.70
CA SER A 79 1.90 10.76 2.89
C SER A 79 2.44 9.33 2.83
N THR A 80 1.66 8.36 3.32
CA THR A 80 1.96 6.94 3.20
C THR A 80 0.85 6.25 2.44
N SER A 81 1.16 5.66 1.28
CA SER A 81 0.24 4.84 0.51
C SER A 81 0.18 3.43 1.08
N GLY A 82 -1.03 2.90 1.22
CA GLY A 82 -1.32 1.51 1.51
C GLY A 82 -1.97 0.83 0.31
N GLY A 83 -1.66 -0.45 0.12
CA GLY A 83 -2.30 -1.28 -0.88
C GLY A 83 -2.53 -2.69 -0.34
N CYS A 84 -3.70 -3.27 -0.61
CA CYS A 84 -4.01 -4.67 -0.34
C CYS A 84 -4.61 -5.32 -1.59
N PHE A 85 -4.11 -6.50 -1.96
CA PHE A 85 -4.47 -7.17 -3.20
C PHE A 85 -4.96 -8.58 -2.92
N TYR A 86 -6.15 -8.85 -3.43
CA TYR A 86 -6.84 -10.11 -3.26
C TYR A 86 -6.88 -10.88 -4.57
N LEU A 87 -6.74 -12.20 -4.48
CA LEU A 87 -7.07 -13.15 -5.54
C LEU A 87 -8.26 -13.97 -5.05
N GLY A 88 -9.44 -13.72 -5.63
CA GLY A 88 -10.70 -14.16 -5.01
C GLY A 88 -10.86 -13.57 -3.61
N ASN A 89 -11.13 -14.42 -2.62
CA ASN A 89 -11.24 -14.01 -1.21
C ASN A 89 -9.90 -13.97 -0.45
N ASN A 90 -8.78 -14.24 -1.12
CA ASN A 90 -7.50 -14.45 -0.47
C ASN A 90 -6.57 -13.25 -0.62
N LEU A 91 -6.10 -12.68 0.50
CA LEU A 91 -5.08 -11.63 0.49
C LEU A 91 -3.73 -12.22 0.06
N VAL A 92 -3.22 -11.81 -1.09
CA VAL A 92 -1.99 -12.37 -1.67
C VAL A 92 -0.79 -11.44 -1.56
N THR A 93 -1.01 -10.12 -1.60
CA THR A 93 0.07 -9.14 -1.43
C THR A 93 -0.46 -7.84 -0.88
N TRP A 94 0.43 -7.07 -0.25
CA TRP A 94 0.15 -5.78 0.33
C TRP A 94 1.41 -4.95 0.43
N TYR A 95 1.24 -3.64 0.66
CA TYR A 95 2.33 -2.76 1.00
C TYR A 95 1.87 -1.60 1.86
N SER A 96 2.84 -1.02 2.58
CA SER A 96 2.72 0.30 3.20
C SER A 96 3.99 1.08 2.87
N LYS A 97 3.87 2.09 2.02
CA LYS A 97 5.01 2.78 1.41
C LYS A 97 4.87 4.29 1.57
N LYS A 98 5.94 4.93 1.99
CA LYS A 98 6.03 6.39 2.03
C LYS A 98 6.04 6.94 0.60
N GLN A 99 5.21 7.94 0.32
CA GLN A 99 5.20 8.61 -0.98
C GLN A 99 6.52 9.38 -1.20
N SER A 100 6.95 9.49 -2.46
CA SER A 100 8.18 10.18 -2.84
C SER A 100 8.01 11.70 -2.81
N SER A 101 6.83 12.18 -3.18
CA SER A 101 6.41 13.59 -3.17
C SER A 101 5.59 13.93 -1.92
N ILE A 102 5.42 15.22 -1.67
CA ILE A 102 4.51 15.76 -0.66
C ILE A 102 3.20 16.05 -1.39
N SER A 103 2.09 15.45 -0.94
CA SER A 103 0.76 15.70 -1.47
C SER A 103 0.17 16.96 -0.82
N LEU A 104 -0.43 17.85 -1.61
CA LEU A 104 -1.01 19.11 -1.14
C LEU A 104 -2.43 18.93 -0.60
N SER A 105 -3.05 17.77 -0.83
CA SER A 105 -4.37 17.42 -0.33
C SER A 105 -4.50 15.92 -0.10
N THR A 106 -5.51 15.52 0.69
CA THR A 106 -5.89 14.11 0.85
C THR A 106 -6.25 13.47 -0.50
N ALA A 107 -6.98 14.18 -1.36
CA ALA A 107 -7.36 13.66 -2.68
C ALA A 107 -6.13 13.37 -3.57
N GLU A 108 -5.10 14.22 -3.50
CA GLU A 108 -3.84 13.99 -4.21
C GLU A 108 -3.07 12.80 -3.63
N ALA A 109 -3.01 12.67 -2.29
CA ALA A 109 -2.36 11.54 -1.65
C ALA A 109 -3.04 10.22 -2.04
N GLU A 110 -4.37 10.19 -2.03
CA GLU A 110 -5.17 9.05 -2.46
C GLU A 110 -4.96 8.73 -3.93
N TYR A 111 -4.96 9.73 -4.81
CA TYR A 111 -4.69 9.50 -6.24
C TYR A 111 -3.33 8.84 -6.48
N ILE A 112 -2.27 9.30 -5.79
CA ILE A 112 -0.93 8.67 -5.86
C ILE A 112 -0.95 7.23 -5.32
N ALA A 113 -1.75 6.94 -4.28
CA ALA A 113 -1.92 5.59 -3.79
C ALA A 113 -2.65 4.69 -4.79
N VAL A 114 -3.71 5.19 -5.44
CA VAL A 114 -4.46 4.47 -6.48
C VAL A 114 -3.54 4.18 -7.68
N GLU A 115 -2.69 5.13 -8.07
CA GLU A 115 -1.70 4.94 -9.15
C GLU A 115 -0.71 3.82 -8.81
N SER A 116 -0.13 3.88 -7.61
CA SER A 116 0.74 2.81 -7.11
C SER A 116 0.01 1.45 -7.04
N CYS A 117 -1.27 1.45 -6.68
CA CYS A 117 -2.10 0.25 -6.66
C CYS A 117 -2.36 -0.29 -8.08
N CYS A 118 -2.59 0.59 -9.05
CA CYS A 118 -2.83 0.23 -10.45
C CYS A 118 -1.61 -0.46 -11.08
N THR A 119 -0.42 0.12 -10.91
CA THR A 119 0.82 -0.50 -11.43
C THR A 119 1.04 -1.90 -10.87
N GLN A 120 0.83 -2.11 -9.57
CA GLN A 120 0.96 -3.42 -8.92
C GLN A 120 -0.09 -4.42 -9.44
N LEU A 121 -1.34 -3.98 -9.62
CA LEU A 121 -2.42 -4.84 -10.11
C LEU A 121 -2.20 -5.26 -11.57
N LEU A 122 -1.69 -4.36 -12.41
CA LEU A 122 -1.31 -4.67 -13.79
C LEU A 122 -0.17 -5.68 -13.87
N TRP A 123 0.84 -5.54 -13.01
CA TRP A 123 1.91 -6.53 -12.89
C TRP A 123 1.38 -7.90 -12.46
N MET A 124 0.47 -7.94 -11.47
CA MET A 124 -0.18 -9.18 -11.05
C MET A 124 -1.03 -9.81 -12.16
N LYS A 125 -1.73 -9.00 -12.96
CA LYS A 125 -2.49 -9.47 -14.12
C LYS A 125 -1.57 -10.18 -15.11
N GLN A 126 -0.47 -9.55 -15.51
CA GLN A 126 0.50 -10.15 -16.44
C GLN A 126 1.07 -11.46 -15.89
N MET A 127 1.44 -11.49 -14.60
CA MET A 127 1.92 -12.71 -13.97
C MET A 127 0.86 -13.84 -14.02
N LEU A 128 -0.41 -13.53 -13.75
CA LEU A 128 -1.47 -14.52 -13.80
C LEU A 128 -1.74 -15.03 -15.22
N GLU A 129 -1.64 -14.15 -16.22
CA GLU A 129 -1.73 -14.51 -17.63
C GLU A 129 -0.61 -15.49 -18.04
N ASP A 130 0.62 -15.30 -17.55
CA ASP A 130 1.74 -16.23 -17.76
C ASP A 130 1.45 -17.63 -17.17
N TYR A 131 0.67 -17.69 -16.09
CA TYR A 131 0.18 -18.95 -15.49
C TYR A 131 -1.10 -19.49 -16.15
N GLY A 132 -1.59 -18.87 -17.23
CA GLY A 132 -2.81 -19.27 -17.93
C GLY A 132 -4.12 -18.82 -17.27
N LEU A 133 -4.05 -17.95 -16.25
CA LEU A 133 -5.22 -17.40 -15.54
C LEU A 133 -5.60 -16.03 -16.11
N GLN A 134 -6.51 -16.04 -17.08
CA GLN A 134 -6.99 -14.83 -17.74
C GLN A 134 -7.75 -13.91 -16.77
N GLN A 135 -7.37 -12.63 -16.74
CA GLN A 135 -8.02 -11.61 -15.91
C GLN A 135 -8.79 -10.62 -16.80
N GLY A 136 -10.05 -10.41 -16.46
CA GLY A 136 -10.91 -9.43 -17.13
C GLY A 136 -10.59 -7.98 -16.74
N LEU A 137 -11.65 -7.20 -16.54
CA LEU A 137 -11.54 -5.83 -16.05
C LEU A 137 -10.98 -5.83 -14.62
N LEU A 138 -9.93 -5.04 -14.43
CA LEU A 138 -9.29 -4.86 -13.14
C LEU A 138 -10.07 -3.86 -12.28
N THR A 139 -10.28 -4.22 -11.00
CA THR A 139 -11.02 -3.36 -10.05
C THR A 139 -10.10 -2.91 -8.92
N ILE A 140 -10.08 -1.60 -8.67
CA ILE A 140 -9.43 -0.98 -7.53
C ILE A 140 -10.49 -0.24 -6.71
N PHE A 141 -10.57 -0.56 -5.42
CA PHE A 141 -11.41 0.15 -4.47
C PHE A 141 -10.61 1.26 -3.78
N CYS A 142 -11.18 2.46 -3.76
CA CYS A 142 -10.68 3.64 -3.05
C CYS A 142 -11.90 4.30 -2.38
N ASP A 143 -11.74 4.83 -1.17
CA ASP A 143 -12.83 5.46 -0.41
C ASP A 143 -12.98 6.96 -0.74
N ASN A 144 -12.01 7.56 -1.43
CA ASN A 144 -11.99 8.97 -1.76
C ASN A 144 -12.65 9.26 -3.12
N LYS A 145 -13.88 9.79 -3.09
CA LYS A 145 -14.64 10.18 -4.28
C LYS A 145 -13.90 11.17 -5.17
N SER A 146 -13.20 12.16 -4.59
CA SER A 146 -12.46 13.15 -5.36
C SER A 146 -11.33 12.49 -6.16
N ALA A 147 -10.63 11.52 -5.58
CA ALA A 147 -9.59 10.78 -6.29
C ALA A 147 -10.19 9.93 -7.43
N ILE A 148 -11.33 9.29 -7.19
CA ILE A 148 -12.08 8.54 -8.23
C ILE A 148 -12.51 9.47 -9.36
N ASP A 149 -13.06 10.63 -9.06
CA ASP A 149 -13.54 11.57 -10.07
C ASP A 149 -12.38 12.13 -10.91
N ILE A 150 -11.23 12.41 -10.28
CA ILE A 150 -9.99 12.80 -10.99
C ILE A 150 -9.54 11.68 -11.94
N SER A 151 -9.57 10.41 -11.51
CA SER A 151 -9.21 9.27 -12.38
C SER A 151 -10.12 9.10 -13.60
N LYS A 152 -11.38 9.53 -13.51
CA LYS A 152 -12.37 9.38 -14.61
C LYS A 152 -12.37 10.56 -15.58
N ASN A 153 -11.83 11.71 -15.19
CA ASN A 153 -11.89 12.94 -15.97
C ASN A 153 -10.52 13.62 -16.06
N PRO A 154 -9.72 13.34 -17.12
CA PRO A 154 -8.40 13.93 -17.30
C PRO A 154 -8.41 15.45 -17.61
N VAL A 155 -9.59 16.07 -17.72
CA VAL A 155 -9.78 17.43 -18.28
C VAL A 155 -9.69 18.56 -17.22
N GLN A 156 -9.59 18.27 -15.91
CA GLN A 156 -9.43 19.31 -14.87
C GLN A 156 -7.98 19.84 -14.76
N HIS A 157 -7.42 20.30 -15.89
CA HIS A 157 -6.01 20.70 -16.05
C HIS A 157 -5.51 21.89 -15.22
N SER A 158 -6.34 22.67 -14.52
CA SER A 158 -5.85 23.86 -13.79
C SER A 158 -5.35 23.56 -12.37
N ARG A 159 -5.83 22.49 -11.71
CA ARG A 159 -5.47 22.14 -10.31
C ARG A 159 -4.72 20.81 -10.15
N THR A 160 -4.69 19.97 -11.19
CA THR A 160 -4.04 18.64 -11.16
C THR A 160 -2.82 18.53 -12.09
N LYS A 161 -2.37 19.63 -12.71
CA LYS A 161 -1.26 19.61 -13.68
C LYS A 161 0.05 19.01 -13.12
N HIS A 162 0.33 19.20 -11.83
CA HIS A 162 1.51 18.60 -11.18
C HIS A 162 1.35 17.10 -10.92
N ILE A 163 0.11 16.62 -10.85
CA ILE A 163 -0.26 15.21 -10.74
C ILE A 163 -0.16 14.57 -12.15
N ASP A 164 -0.70 15.23 -13.19
CA ASP A 164 -0.62 14.79 -14.59
C ASP A 164 0.84 14.70 -15.11
N LEU A 165 1.72 15.59 -14.69
CA LEU A 165 3.13 15.59 -15.15
C LEU A 165 4.00 14.50 -14.49
N ARG A 166 3.56 13.89 -13.39
CA ARG A 166 4.38 12.92 -12.61
C ARG A 166 3.78 11.55 -12.42
N TYR A 167 2.45 11.43 -12.42
CA TYR A 167 1.72 10.24 -11.95
C TYR A 167 0.55 9.86 -12.87
N HIS A 168 0.51 10.39 -14.10
CA HIS A 168 -0.56 10.06 -15.04
C HIS A 168 -0.34 8.67 -15.63
N PHE A 169 -0.92 7.68 -14.97
CA PHE A 169 -0.89 6.28 -15.38
C PHE A 169 -2.28 5.61 -15.35
N ILE A 170 -3.30 6.29 -14.80
CA ILE A 170 -4.66 5.76 -14.60
C ILE A 170 -5.65 6.46 -15.52
#